data_AF-A0A535CW26-F1
#
_entry.id   AF-A0A535CW26-F1
#
_cell.length_a   1.000
_cell.length_b   1.000
_cell.length_c   1.000
_cell.angle_alpha   90.00
_cell.angle_beta   90.00
_cell.angle_gamma   90.00
#
_symmetry.space_group_name_H-M   'P 1'
#
loop_
_entity.id
_entity.type
_entity.pdbx_description
1 polymer ?
#
loop_
_entity_poly.entity_id
_entity_poly.type
_entity_poly.pdbx_seq_one_letter_code
_entity_poly.pdbx_strand_id
1 'polypeptide(L)' 'MPANIRLVSQPAYSPELNPVEHIWDELREKCFHNRVFPSLDGVIEMLCQGLTDLADDPQRLHSLTSFPHLNVLH' A
#
# COMPACT_ATOMS: atom_id res chain seq x y z
N MET A 1 -11.87 20.50 -5.73
CA MET A 1 -11.36 19.18 -6.15
C MET A 1 -11.42 19.11 -7.68
N PRO A 2 -10.39 18.60 -8.36
CA PRO A 2 -10.44 18.31 -9.79
C PRO A 2 -11.64 17.42 -10.15
N ALA A 3 -12.26 17.64 -11.31
CA ALA A 3 -13.46 16.91 -11.73
C ALA A 3 -13.24 15.40 -11.92
N ASN A 4 -11.99 14.96 -12.04
CA ASN A 4 -11.57 13.57 -12.19
C ASN A 4 -11.15 12.89 -10.87
N ILE A 5 -11.27 13.56 -9.72
CA ILE A 5 -11.01 12.95 -8.41
C ILE A 5 -12.35 12.67 -7.71
N ARG A 6 -12.46 11.49 -7.11
CA ARG A 6 -13.57 11.09 -6.25
C ARG A 6 -13.03 10.79 -4.86
N LEU A 7 -13.76 11.25 -3.85
CA LEU A 7 -13.46 10.91 -2.47
C LEU A 7 -14.23 9.63 -2.12
N VAL A 8 -13.53 8.69 -1.51
CA VAL A 8 -14.14 7.47 -0.97
C VAL A 8 -14.02 7.55 0.54
N SER A 9 -15.16 7.58 1.22
CA SER A 9 -15.20 7.64 2.68
C SER A 9 -14.75 6.32 3.27
N GLN A 10 -13.82 6.37 4.21
CA GLN A 10 -13.39 5.20 4.97
C GLN A 10 -13.98 5.24 6.39
N PRO A 11 -14.39 4.09 6.95
CA PRO A 11 -14.85 4.02 8.33
C PRO A 11 -13.71 4.35 9.31
N ALA A 12 -14.04 5.08 10.37
CA ALA A 12 -13.09 5.38 11.43
C ALA A 12 -12.68 4.11 12.17
N TYR A 13 -11.39 4.04 12.57
CA TYR A 13 -10.82 2.92 13.34
C TYR A 13 -10.91 1.53 12.67
N SER A 14 -11.03 1.49 11.35
CA SER A 14 -11.08 0.26 10.55
C SER A 14 -9.90 0.16 9.56
N PRO A 15 -8.65 0.02 10.06
CA PRO A 15 -7.47 -0.12 9.20
C PRO A 15 -7.56 -1.34 8.28
N GLU A 16 -8.25 -2.40 8.69
CA GLU A 16 -8.47 -3.62 7.90
C GLU A 16 -9.26 -3.37 6.60
N LEU A 17 -9.96 -2.25 6.48
CA LEU A 17 -10.71 -1.85 5.29
C LEU A 17 -9.94 -0.84 4.42
N ASN A 18 -8.79 -0.33 4.88
CA ASN A 18 -7.98 0.64 4.15
C ASN A 18 -6.89 -0.08 3.34
N PRO A 19 -6.94 -0.09 1.99
CA PRO A 19 -5.96 -0.80 1.17
C PRO A 19 -4.51 -0.34 1.38
N VAL A 20 -4.32 0.91 1.81
CA VAL A 20 -2.98 1.45 2.10
C VAL A 20 -2.34 0.72 3.28
N GLU A 21 -3.11 0.33 4.30
CA GLU A 21 -2.58 -0.42 5.46
C GLU A 21 -2.10 -1.82 5.04
N HIS A 22 -2.80 -2.49 4.13
CA HIS A 22 -2.41 -3.80 3.60
C HIS A 22 -1.11 -3.73 2.80
N ILE A 23 -0.91 -2.67 2.01
CA ILE A 23 0.36 -2.42 1.32
C ILE A 23 1.49 -2.22 2.35
N TRP A 24 1.25 -1.44 3.41
CA TRP A 24 2.26 -1.19 4.44
C TRP A 24 2.62 -2.44 5.23
N ASP A 25 1.65 -3.27 5.58
CA ASP A 25 1.88 -4.53 6.27
C ASP A 25 2.73 -5.48 5.42
N GLU A 26 2.42 -5.58 4.12
CA GLU A 26 3.19 -6.38 3.16
C GLU A 26 4.64 -5.90 3.05
N LEU A 27 4.86 -4.59 2.85
CA LEU A 27 6.20 -4.02 2.76
C LEU A 27 6.96 -4.22 4.07
N ARG A 28 6.32 -4.01 5.22
CA ARG A 28 6.95 -4.17 6.53
C ARG A 28 7.42 -5.61 6.73
N GLU A 29 6.58 -6.59 6.39
CA GLU A 29 6.90 -8.00 6.54
C GLU A 29 8.01 -8.45 5.58
N LYS A 30 7.95 -8.03 4.31
CA LYS A 30 8.84 -8.57 3.27
C LYS A 30 10.13 -7.78 3.06
N CYS A 31 10.11 -6.46 3.26
CA CYS A 31 11.24 -5.58 2.97
C CYS A 31 11.99 -5.12 4.22
N PHE A 32 11.31 -5.09 5.39
CA PHE A 32 11.84 -4.49 6.62
C PHE A 32 12.03 -5.47 7.78
N HIS A 33 12.01 -6.78 7.53
CA HIS A 33 12.11 -7.78 8.59
C HIS A 33 13.40 -7.63 9.43
N ASN A 34 13.29 -7.23 10.70
CA ASN A 34 14.39 -7.12 11.68
C ASN A 34 15.71 -6.56 11.11
N ARG A 35 15.64 -5.61 10.18
CA ARG A 35 16.79 -5.05 9.49
C ARG A 35 17.13 -3.69 10.07
N VAL A 36 18.40 -3.51 10.43
CA VAL A 36 18.94 -2.21 10.84
C VAL A 36 19.47 -1.50 9.59
N PHE A 37 19.10 -0.25 9.41
CA PHE A 37 19.59 0.59 8.31
C PHE A 37 20.59 1.61 8.85
N PRO A 38 21.72 1.83 8.16
CA PRO A 38 22.76 2.75 8.62
C PRO A 38 22.39 4.23 8.41
N SER A 39 21.38 4.52 7.59
CA SER A 39 20.91 5.87 7.27
C SER A 39 19.44 5.86 6.86
N LEU A 40 18.82 7.05 6.88
CA LEU A 40 17.48 7.25 6.33
C LEU A 40 17.45 6.96 4.83
N ASP A 41 18.51 7.31 4.09
CA ASP A 41 18.59 7.04 2.65
C ASP A 41 18.48 5.54 2.36
N GLY A 42 19.12 4.69 3.18
CA GLY A 42 19.00 3.23 3.06
C GLY A 42 17.59 2.70 3.35
N VAL A 43 16.84 3.36 4.24
CA VAL A 43 15.42 3.03 4.48
C VAL A 43 14.58 3.40 3.26
N ILE A 44 14.80 4.59 2.70
CA ILE A 44 14.07 5.10 1.52
C ILE A 44 14.34 4.22 0.30
N GLU A 45 15.61 3.86 0.05
CA GLU A 45 15.98 2.99 -1.06
C GLU A 45 15.27 1.64 -0.98
N MET A 46 15.26 1.01 0.21
CA MET A 46 14.56 -0.25 0.44
C MET A 46 13.05 -0.12 0.26
N LEU A 47 12.46 0.99 0.72
CA LEU A 47 11.04 1.26 0.55
C LEU A 47 10.68 1.41 -0.93
N CYS A 48 11.45 2.21 -1.67
CA CYS A 48 11.24 2.43 -3.10
C CYS A 48 11.38 1.13 -3.90
N GLN A 49 12.37 0.30 -3.57
CA GLN A 49 12.52 -1.01 -4.21
C GLN A 49 11.30 -1.90 -3.92
N GLY A 50 10.92 -2.05 -2.65
CA GLY A 50 9.76 -2.89 -2.28
C GLY A 50 8.44 -2.43 -2.91
N LEU A 51 8.22 -1.12 -3.00
CA LEU A 51 7.06 -0.56 -3.70
C LEU A 51 7.11 -0.84 -5.21
N THR A 52 8.29 -0.75 -5.82
CA THR A 52 8.47 -1.05 -7.25
C THR A 52 8.19 -2.53 -7.52
N ASP A 53 8.76 -3.42 -6.71
CA ASP A 53 8.54 -4.86 -6.82
C ASP A 53 7.05 -5.23 -6.65
N LEU A 54 6.35 -4.58 -5.72
CA LEU A 54 4.92 -4.80 -5.53
C LEU A 54 4.07 -4.23 -6.67
N ALA A 55 4.46 -3.09 -7.24
CA ALA A 55 3.79 -2.50 -8.40
C ALA A 55 3.98 -3.36 -9.66
N ASP A 56 5.11 -4.05 -9.78
CA ASP A 56 5.42 -4.99 -10.86
C ASP A 56 4.72 -6.36 -10.68
N ASP A 57 3.99 -6.58 -9.58
CA ASP A 57 3.13 -7.74 -9.35
C ASP A 57 1.64 -7.33 -9.17
N PRO A 58 0.92 -7.07 -10.28
CA PRO A 58 -0.48 -6.65 -10.23
C PRO A 58 -1.40 -7.68 -9.59
N GLN A 59 -1.08 -8.98 -9.69
CA GLN A 59 -1.92 -10.04 -9.14
C GLN A 59 -1.86 -10.00 -7.61
N ARG A 60 -0.66 -9.87 -7.05
CA ARG A 60 -0.48 -9.71 -5.61
C ARG A 60 -1.08 -8.42 -5.10
N LEU A 61 -0.79 -7.29 -5.76
CA LEU A 61 -1.36 -6.00 -5.39
C LEU A 61 -2.90 -6.02 -5.40
N HIS A 62 -3.51 -6.65 -6.40
CA HIS A 62 -4.95 -6.84 -6.48
C HIS A 62 -5.48 -7.68 -5.30
N SER A 63 -4.79 -8.76 -4.94
CA SER A 63 -5.21 -9.61 -3.81
C SER A 63 -5.21 -8.88 -2.46
N LEU A 64 -4.37 -7.85 -2.30
CA LEU A 64 -4.27 -7.04 -1.08
C LEU A 64 -5.26 -5.87 -1.04
N THR A 65 -5.66 -5.33 -2.21
CA THR A 65 -6.30 -4.00 -2.28
C THR A 65 -7.67 -3.98 -2.96
N SER A 66 -8.08 -5.07 -3.62
CA SER A 66 -9.33 -5.12 -4.40
C SER A 66 -10.57 -5.34 -3.50
N PHE A 67 -10.86 -4.37 -2.63
CA PHE A 67 -12.05 -4.40 -1.79
C PHE A 67 -13.31 -4.05 -2.60
N PRO A 68 -14.43 -4.80 -2.43
CA PRO A 68 -15.66 -4.54 -3.19
C PRO A 68 -16.20 -3.11 -3.07
N HIS A 69 -16.05 -2.48 -1.90
CA HIS A 69 -16.54 -1.13 -1.63
C HIS A 69 -15.71 -0.01 -2.28
N LEU A 70 -14.52 -0.34 -2.82
CA LEU A 70 -13.67 0.61 -3.55
C LEU A 70 -13.89 0.53 -5.07
N ASN A 71 -14.70 -0.41 -5.55
CA ASN A 71 -15.06 -0.50 -6.95
C ASN A 71 -16.12 0.56 -7.32
N VAL A 72 -15.66 1.80 -7.48
CA VAL A 72 -16.51 2.99 -7.69
C VAL A 72 -16.67 3.37 -9.17
N LEU A 73 -16.16 2.56 -10.09
CA LEU A 73 -16.36 2.73 -11.53
C LEU A 73 -17.71 2.08 -11.91
N HIS A 74 -18.76 2.90 -11.92
CA HIS A 74 -20.02 2.61 -12.60
C HIS A 74 -20.16 3.50 -13.84
#